data_AF-A0A6J6FTE6-F1
#
_entry.id   AF-A0A6J6FTE6-F1
#
_cell.length_a   1.000
_cell.length_b   1.000
_cell.length_c   1.000
_cell.angle_alpha   90.00
_cell.angle_beta   90.00
_cell.angle_gamma   90.00
#
_symmetry.space_group_name_H-M   'P 1'
#
loop_
_entity.id
_entity.type
_entity.pdbx_description
1 polymer ?
#
loop_
_entity_poly.entity_id
_entity_poly.type
_entity_poly.pdbx_seq_one_letter_code
_entity_poly.pdbx_strand_id
1 'polypeptide(L)'
;MKTEEINLILHFLAKFITLSSFITLIGILVGLAFLAPENKGYFQPSRLQKFLAPVSLAWLLSSIFFLMSEVAFILNTPISEVIDGNILRSFITQTTLGKLFEIQIVAALVCAFAAVRVKKTGGAVFLIFIAWIGGLAPYLESHGSGAGNHMLAIGLVIVHVAAISLWFGGVVALFLMSKSDREIARKRFTPLALWCVSAIALTGVVNAFIRIESFANIRSDYGVLVILKTGIFIFVLALAAYSRKKLGEQNFTKQLIQELILLTTVLVLGVFLGQGEPPAHSSADVVEAIGIKMPESPTLSRLLFEYEPDGLFLALLILAVALYVKGVMILSKRGDKWPIGRTVAFALGITAIDYAVNGGLGVYAQVAFSFHMISHMVLATLAPIGIVLGAPITLALRTLPIGRTQDERGVRGYAIAILHSRYSSIITHPVSALIIFEASLFALYFTNLFNWLMSYHFGHFFMGLHFLLSGILLFFVIIGVDPTPQKSPFIFRIVILFVAISIHAFFSVALISSSQLVDGGYFAEIARPWWPDFLADQKMGASIGWAMGEIPILLALIATFLQWIRADERDAKRIERNSNRARQFGEPDELDKYNQYLSGLNQRNGSPDKTDKEANN
;
A
#
# COMPACT_ATOMS: atom_id res chain seq x y z
N MET A 1 -34.01 -2.44 -31.64
CA MET A 1 -32.55 -2.44 -31.42
C MET A 1 -32.06 -3.87 -31.45
N LYS A 2 -30.89 -4.12 -32.02
CA LYS A 2 -30.23 -5.43 -31.96
C LYS A 2 -29.73 -5.68 -30.53
N THR A 3 -29.58 -6.94 -30.13
CA THR A 3 -29.04 -7.33 -28.80
C THR A 3 -27.72 -6.63 -28.49
N GLU A 4 -26.84 -6.53 -29.48
CA GLU A 4 -25.56 -5.80 -29.40
C GLU A 4 -25.70 -4.34 -28.96
N GLU A 5 -26.62 -3.59 -29.59
CA GLU A 5 -26.84 -2.18 -29.29
C GLU A 5 -27.42 -2.00 -27.88
N ILE A 6 -28.32 -2.90 -27.47
CA ILE A 6 -28.90 -2.89 -26.12
C ILE A 6 -27.82 -3.19 -25.09
N ASN A 7 -27.01 -4.22 -25.31
CA ASN A 7 -25.93 -4.61 -24.42
C ASN A 7 -24.87 -3.51 -24.29
N LEU A 8 -24.53 -2.84 -25.39
CA LEU A 8 -23.61 -1.70 -25.37
C LEU A 8 -24.13 -0.54 -24.49
N ILE A 9 -25.42 -0.19 -24.63
CA ILE A 9 -26.03 0.88 -23.82
C ILE A 9 -26.13 0.47 -22.36
N LEU A 10 -26.57 -0.76 -22.06
CA LEU A 10 -26.66 -1.27 -20.69
C LEU A 10 -25.29 -1.30 -20.03
N HIS A 11 -24.27 -1.83 -20.71
CA HIS A 11 -22.89 -1.86 -20.23
C HIS A 11 -22.36 -0.45 -19.95
N PHE A 12 -22.55 0.50 -20.88
CA PHE A 12 -22.16 1.89 -20.67
C PHE A 12 -22.83 2.52 -19.43
N LEU A 13 -24.16 2.37 -19.31
CA LEU A 13 -24.93 2.89 -18.19
C LEU A 13 -24.50 2.26 -16.87
N ALA A 14 -24.35 0.93 -16.84
CA ALA A 14 -23.95 0.20 -15.64
C ALA A 14 -22.58 0.62 -15.14
N LYS A 15 -21.61 0.74 -16.05
CA LYS A 15 -20.25 1.22 -15.76
C LYS A 15 -20.27 2.66 -15.24
N PHE A 16 -21.02 3.56 -15.87
CA PHE A 16 -21.14 4.95 -15.45
C PHE A 16 -21.77 5.09 -14.05
N ILE A 17 -22.87 4.38 -13.77
CA ILE A 17 -23.57 4.45 -12.48
C ILE A 17 -22.70 3.86 -11.36
N THR A 18 -22.04 2.73 -11.64
CA THR A 18 -21.14 2.06 -10.68
C THR A 18 -19.95 2.95 -10.32
N LEU A 19 -19.30 3.53 -11.33
CA LEU A 19 -18.17 4.43 -11.12
C LEU A 19 -18.60 5.72 -10.40
N SER A 20 -19.75 6.30 -10.77
CA SER A 20 -20.28 7.51 -10.13
C SER A 20 -20.65 7.29 -8.65
N SER A 21 -21.30 6.17 -8.34
CA SER A 21 -21.65 5.81 -6.95
C SER A 21 -20.41 5.48 -6.11
N PHE A 22 -19.43 4.78 -6.67
CA PHE A 22 -18.12 4.56 -6.05
C PHE A 22 -17.37 5.86 -5.73
N ILE A 23 -17.23 6.76 -6.72
CA ILE A 23 -16.58 8.07 -6.56
C ILE A 23 -17.31 8.89 -5.47
N THR A 24 -18.64 8.88 -5.50
CA THR A 24 -19.45 9.58 -4.49
C THR A 24 -19.25 8.99 -3.09
N LEU A 25 -19.19 7.66 -2.97
CA LEU A 25 -18.93 6.97 -1.71
C LEU A 25 -17.56 7.36 -1.13
N ILE A 26 -16.50 7.28 -1.94
CA ILE A 26 -15.14 7.69 -1.55
C ILE A 26 -15.16 9.16 -1.10
N GLY A 27 -15.85 10.02 -1.85
CA GLY A 27 -16.04 11.42 -1.48
C GLY A 27 -16.64 11.61 -0.10
N ILE A 28 -17.78 10.96 0.18
CA ILE A 28 -18.46 11.03 1.48
C ILE A 28 -17.54 10.52 2.59
N LEU A 29 -16.86 9.39 2.37
CA LEU A 29 -15.96 8.79 3.37
C LEU A 29 -14.73 9.67 3.65
N VAL A 30 -14.08 10.23 2.63
CA VAL A 30 -12.99 11.22 2.77
C VAL A 30 -13.50 12.47 3.49
N GLY A 31 -14.70 12.90 3.13
CA GLY A 31 -15.43 14.00 3.78
C GLY A 31 -15.57 13.76 5.28
N LEU A 32 -16.10 12.61 5.68
CA LEU A 32 -16.30 12.23 7.08
C LEU A 32 -14.99 11.96 7.84
N ALA A 33 -13.97 11.42 7.17
CA ALA A 33 -12.70 11.04 7.80
C ALA A 33 -11.77 12.23 8.06
N PHE A 34 -11.71 13.20 7.14
CA PHE A 34 -10.66 14.23 7.13
C PHE A 34 -11.15 15.68 7.00
N LEU A 35 -12.35 15.89 6.43
CA LEU A 35 -12.84 17.22 6.08
C LEU A 35 -13.93 17.75 7.01
N ALA A 36 -14.82 16.89 7.52
CA ALA A 36 -15.86 17.25 8.47
C ALA A 36 -15.25 17.48 9.87
N PRO A 37 -15.88 18.31 10.72
CA PRO A 37 -15.51 18.40 12.12
C PRO A 37 -15.70 17.06 12.84
N GLU A 38 -14.80 16.75 13.77
CA GLU A 38 -14.87 15.56 14.62
C GLU A 38 -14.38 15.88 16.03
N ASN A 39 -14.77 15.06 16.99
CA ASN A 39 -14.29 15.14 18.37
C ASN A 39 -13.75 13.77 18.82
N LYS A 40 -12.45 13.69 19.10
CA LYS A 40 -11.74 12.48 19.56
C LYS A 40 -11.95 11.26 18.65
N GLY A 41 -12.16 11.50 17.36
CA GLY A 41 -12.42 10.51 16.31
C GLY A 41 -13.89 10.13 16.14
N TYR A 42 -14.83 10.76 16.84
CA TYR A 42 -16.27 10.61 16.62
C TYR A 42 -16.79 11.69 15.69
N PHE A 43 -17.70 11.31 14.79
CA PHE A 43 -18.32 12.28 13.91
C PHE A 43 -19.13 13.31 14.70
N GLN A 44 -19.00 14.58 14.33
CA GLN A 44 -19.98 15.59 14.68
C GLN A 44 -21.15 15.55 13.67
N PRO A 45 -22.35 16.07 14.04
CA PRO A 45 -23.49 16.13 13.13
C PRO A 45 -23.10 16.78 11.80
N SER A 46 -23.16 16.00 10.72
CA SER A 46 -22.79 16.45 9.37
C SER A 46 -23.81 15.97 8.35
N ARG A 47 -24.10 16.82 7.37
CA ARG A 47 -25.01 16.48 6.26
C ARG A 47 -24.54 15.25 5.47
N LEU A 48 -23.23 15.00 5.43
CA LEU A 48 -22.64 13.84 4.74
C LEU A 48 -23.13 12.49 5.28
N GLN A 49 -23.40 12.38 6.59
CA GLN A 49 -23.86 11.13 7.19
C GLN A 49 -25.19 10.66 6.60
N LYS A 50 -26.06 11.59 6.18
CA LYS A 50 -27.37 11.28 5.56
C LYS A 50 -27.23 10.57 4.22
N PHE A 51 -26.11 10.75 3.53
CA PHE A 51 -25.86 10.17 2.20
C PHE A 51 -25.05 8.88 2.25
N LEU A 52 -24.39 8.56 3.37
CA LEU A 52 -23.46 7.44 3.44
C LEU A 52 -24.13 6.08 3.15
N ALA A 53 -25.22 5.77 3.85
CA ALA A 53 -25.97 4.53 3.65
C ALA A 53 -26.60 4.40 2.25
N PRO A 54 -27.38 5.40 1.74
CA PRO A 54 -28.00 5.26 0.42
C PRO A 54 -26.99 5.19 -0.72
N VAL A 55 -25.87 5.93 -0.65
CA VAL A 55 -24.82 5.87 -1.68
C VAL A 55 -24.08 4.52 -1.62
N SER A 56 -23.82 3.98 -0.43
CA SER A 56 -23.22 2.64 -0.30
C SER A 56 -24.12 1.55 -0.89
N LEU A 57 -25.43 1.65 -0.65
CA LEU A 57 -26.42 0.74 -1.26
C LEU A 57 -26.48 0.91 -2.78
N ALA A 58 -26.45 2.15 -3.28
CA ALA A 58 -26.40 2.43 -4.72
C ALA A 58 -25.15 1.82 -5.37
N TRP A 59 -24.00 1.88 -4.72
CA TRP A 59 -22.77 1.25 -5.21
C TRP A 59 -22.88 -0.28 -5.24
N LEU A 60 -23.47 -0.90 -4.23
CA LEU A 60 -23.73 -2.35 -4.22
C LEU A 60 -24.65 -2.77 -5.38
N LEU A 61 -25.81 -2.12 -5.52
CA LEU A 61 -26.80 -2.46 -6.55
C LEU A 61 -26.25 -2.23 -7.96
N SER A 62 -25.53 -1.12 -8.16
CA SER A 62 -24.90 -0.83 -9.46
C SER A 62 -23.76 -1.79 -9.78
N SER A 63 -22.97 -2.23 -8.80
CA SER A 63 -21.91 -3.24 -9.01
C SER A 63 -22.47 -4.58 -9.48
N ILE A 64 -23.61 -5.02 -8.93
CA ILE A 64 -24.33 -6.23 -9.40
C ILE A 64 -24.82 -6.03 -10.83
N PHE A 65 -25.45 -4.88 -11.10
CA PHE A 65 -25.94 -4.56 -12.44
C PHE A 65 -24.79 -4.47 -13.47
N PHE A 66 -23.62 -3.97 -13.07
CA PHE A 66 -22.44 -3.88 -13.92
C PHE A 66 -21.88 -5.25 -14.26
N LEU A 67 -21.73 -6.16 -13.28
CA LEU A 67 -21.36 -7.55 -13.56
C LEU A 67 -22.31 -8.20 -14.58
N MET A 68 -23.63 -8.06 -14.39
CA MET A 68 -24.61 -8.65 -15.31
C MET A 68 -24.53 -8.06 -16.72
N SER A 69 -24.34 -6.74 -16.82
CA SER A 69 -24.21 -6.05 -18.11
C SER A 69 -22.90 -6.38 -18.82
N GLU A 70 -21.81 -6.58 -18.06
CA GLU A 70 -20.51 -7.00 -18.58
C GLU A 70 -20.59 -8.39 -19.20
N VAL A 71 -21.19 -9.36 -18.49
CA VAL A 71 -21.35 -10.72 -19.01
C VAL A 71 -22.21 -10.73 -20.28
N ALA A 72 -23.33 -9.98 -20.27
CA ALA A 72 -24.18 -9.84 -21.45
C ALA A 72 -23.43 -9.19 -22.63
N PHE A 73 -22.59 -8.19 -22.36
CA PHE A 73 -21.77 -7.52 -23.37
C PHE A 73 -20.70 -8.44 -23.96
N ILE A 74 -19.95 -9.16 -23.12
CA ILE A 74 -18.87 -10.07 -23.55
C ILE A 74 -19.43 -11.25 -24.36
N LEU A 75 -20.52 -11.87 -23.90
CA LEU A 75 -21.10 -13.05 -24.55
C LEU A 75 -22.09 -12.70 -25.67
N ASN A 76 -22.40 -11.41 -25.84
CA ASN A 76 -23.41 -10.91 -26.76
C ASN A 76 -24.79 -11.58 -26.59
N THR A 77 -25.17 -11.91 -25.36
CA THR A 77 -26.46 -12.53 -25.01
C THR A 77 -27.38 -11.51 -24.31
N PRO A 78 -28.71 -11.68 -24.38
CA PRO A 78 -29.64 -10.86 -23.60
C PRO A 78 -29.36 -10.97 -22.09
N ILE A 79 -29.50 -9.86 -21.36
CA ILE A 79 -29.29 -9.83 -19.90
C ILE A 79 -30.23 -10.79 -19.15
N SER A 80 -31.39 -11.14 -19.72
CA SER A 80 -32.31 -12.14 -19.16
C SER A 80 -31.70 -13.53 -19.08
N GLU A 81 -30.88 -13.94 -20.06
CA GLU A 81 -30.22 -15.25 -20.05
C GLU A 81 -29.06 -15.29 -19.04
N VAL A 82 -28.44 -14.15 -18.75
CA VAL A 82 -27.42 -14.04 -17.70
C VAL A 82 -28.05 -14.24 -16.31
N ILE A 83 -29.31 -13.83 -16.11
CA ILE A 83 -30.05 -13.98 -14.85
C ILE A 83 -30.33 -15.45 -14.52
N ASP A 84 -30.39 -16.34 -15.51
CA ASP A 84 -30.61 -17.78 -15.33
C ASP A 84 -29.49 -18.48 -14.52
N GLY A 85 -28.39 -17.77 -14.23
CA GLY A 85 -27.46 -18.07 -13.13
C GLY A 85 -26.34 -19.05 -13.47
N ASN A 86 -26.53 -19.96 -14.43
CA ASN A 86 -25.48 -20.89 -14.86
C ASN A 86 -24.29 -20.16 -15.49
N ILE A 87 -24.56 -19.22 -16.40
CA ILE A 87 -23.54 -18.39 -17.06
C ILE A 87 -22.78 -17.56 -16.01
N LEU A 88 -23.52 -16.91 -15.10
CA LEU A 88 -22.95 -16.06 -14.07
C LEU A 88 -22.05 -16.83 -13.10
N ARG A 89 -22.48 -18.03 -12.67
CA ARG A 89 -21.68 -18.90 -11.81
C ARG A 89 -20.40 -19.34 -12.51
N SER A 90 -20.49 -19.75 -13.77
CA SER A 90 -19.32 -20.15 -14.57
C SER A 90 -18.34 -18.99 -14.69
N PHE A 91 -18.83 -17.80 -15.05
CA PHE A 91 -18.02 -16.60 -15.19
C PHE A 91 -17.28 -16.25 -13.89
N ILE A 92 -18.00 -16.16 -12.76
CA ILE A 92 -17.39 -15.80 -11.46
C ILE A 92 -16.34 -16.82 -11.01
N THR A 93 -16.60 -18.12 -11.20
CA THR A 93 -15.71 -19.17 -10.66
C THR A 93 -14.52 -19.49 -11.55
N GLN A 94 -14.66 -19.37 -12.87
CA GLN A 94 -13.66 -19.83 -13.83
C GLN A 94 -12.83 -18.70 -14.42
N THR A 95 -13.32 -17.46 -14.46
CA THR A 95 -12.60 -16.33 -15.06
C THR A 95 -11.97 -15.43 -13.99
N THR A 96 -10.82 -14.83 -14.31
CA THR A 96 -10.18 -13.84 -13.42
C THR A 96 -11.06 -12.61 -13.23
N LEU A 97 -11.63 -12.09 -14.33
CA LEU A 97 -12.50 -10.93 -14.30
C LEU A 97 -13.73 -11.16 -13.40
N GLY A 98 -14.36 -12.33 -13.50
CA GLY A 98 -15.47 -12.72 -12.63
C GLY A 98 -15.13 -12.73 -11.13
N LYS A 99 -13.95 -13.23 -10.76
CA LYS A 99 -13.46 -13.18 -9.36
C LYS A 99 -13.21 -11.75 -8.88
N LEU A 100 -12.72 -10.87 -9.77
CA LEU A 100 -12.51 -9.45 -9.44
C LEU A 100 -13.84 -8.70 -9.23
N PHE A 101 -14.87 -9.01 -10.01
CA PHE A 101 -16.23 -8.51 -9.78
C PHE A 101 -16.83 -9.03 -8.47
N GLU A 102 -16.55 -10.27 -8.09
CA GLU A 102 -16.94 -10.81 -6.78
C GLU A 102 -16.33 -9.98 -5.64
N ILE A 103 -15.02 -9.69 -5.71
CA ILE A 103 -14.34 -8.82 -4.74
C ILE A 103 -15.02 -7.44 -4.65
N GLN A 104 -15.40 -6.85 -5.80
CA GLN A 104 -16.12 -5.58 -5.84
C GLN A 104 -17.46 -5.65 -5.10
N ILE A 105 -18.27 -6.68 -5.36
CA ILE A 105 -19.59 -6.84 -4.77
C ILE A 105 -19.49 -7.10 -3.26
N VAL A 106 -18.54 -7.94 -2.83
CA VAL A 106 -18.28 -8.22 -1.40
C VAL A 106 -17.86 -6.94 -0.67
N ALA A 107 -16.94 -6.16 -1.24
CA ALA A 107 -16.53 -4.88 -0.67
C ALA A 107 -17.69 -3.88 -0.60
N ALA A 108 -18.52 -3.80 -1.64
CA ALA A 108 -19.70 -2.95 -1.65
C ALA A 108 -20.73 -3.36 -0.59
N LEU A 109 -20.91 -4.67 -0.38
CA LEU A 109 -21.76 -5.22 0.68
C LEU A 109 -21.25 -4.84 2.08
N VAL A 110 -19.95 -5.00 2.32
CA VAL A 110 -19.31 -4.60 3.59
C VAL A 110 -19.50 -3.10 3.83
N CYS A 111 -19.29 -2.26 2.82
CA CYS A 111 -19.53 -0.82 2.90
C CYS A 111 -21.00 -0.50 3.20
N ALA A 112 -21.97 -1.12 2.51
CA ALA A 112 -23.39 -0.89 2.73
C ALA A 112 -23.84 -1.27 4.15
N PHE A 113 -23.36 -2.40 4.68
CA PHE A 113 -23.68 -2.84 6.03
C PHE A 113 -23.03 -1.96 7.11
N ALA A 114 -21.77 -1.61 6.92
CA ALA A 114 -21.01 -0.80 7.88
C ALA A 114 -21.47 0.67 7.88
N ALA A 115 -21.90 1.20 6.73
CA ALA A 115 -22.37 2.57 6.56
C ALA A 115 -23.47 2.98 7.56
N VAL A 116 -24.35 2.05 7.94
CA VAL A 116 -25.45 2.30 8.89
C VAL A 116 -24.95 2.38 10.34
N ARG A 117 -23.80 1.77 10.65
CA ARG A 117 -23.28 1.64 12.03
C ARG A 117 -22.05 2.48 12.32
N VAL A 118 -21.38 3.00 11.29
CA VAL A 118 -20.11 3.70 11.46
C VAL A 118 -20.35 5.07 12.11
N LYS A 119 -19.74 5.31 13.27
CA LYS A 119 -19.83 6.57 14.02
C LYS A 119 -18.48 7.26 14.23
N LYS A 120 -17.40 6.57 13.84
CA LYS A 120 -16.02 7.00 14.04
C LYS A 120 -15.34 7.22 12.70
N THR A 121 -14.49 8.21 12.68
CA THR A 121 -13.66 8.55 11.53
C THR A 121 -12.67 7.46 11.17
N GLY A 122 -12.12 6.73 12.15
CA GLY A 122 -11.31 5.54 11.87
C GLY A 122 -12.08 4.45 11.11
N GLY A 123 -13.39 4.33 11.37
CA GLY A 123 -14.27 3.45 10.60
C GLY A 123 -14.48 3.96 9.18
N ALA A 124 -14.61 5.27 8.96
CA ALA A 124 -14.64 5.83 7.61
C ALA A 124 -13.33 5.58 6.85
N VAL A 125 -12.16 5.74 7.50
CA VAL A 125 -10.86 5.40 6.90
C VAL A 125 -10.79 3.93 6.50
N PHE A 126 -11.23 3.03 7.38
CA PHE A 126 -11.31 1.60 7.06
C PHE A 126 -12.19 1.34 5.82
N LEU A 127 -13.36 1.98 5.73
CA LEU A 127 -14.24 1.83 4.57
C LEU A 127 -13.69 2.44 3.29
N ILE A 128 -12.82 3.45 3.34
CA ILE A 128 -12.10 3.94 2.14
C ILE A 128 -11.24 2.82 1.56
N PHE A 129 -10.49 2.11 2.41
CA PHE A 129 -9.65 0.99 1.98
C PHE A 129 -10.48 -0.16 1.40
N ILE A 130 -11.58 -0.54 2.07
CA ILE A 130 -12.49 -1.57 1.55
C ILE A 130 -13.09 -1.15 0.21
N ALA A 131 -13.57 0.09 0.10
CA ALA A 131 -14.11 0.61 -1.13
C ALA A 131 -13.07 0.63 -2.26
N TRP A 132 -11.82 1.00 -2.00
CA TRP A 132 -10.74 0.92 -2.99
C TRP A 132 -10.40 -0.51 -3.40
N ILE A 133 -10.30 -1.46 -2.46
CA ILE A 133 -10.07 -2.88 -2.77
C ILE A 133 -11.14 -3.38 -3.75
N GLY A 134 -12.41 -3.08 -3.48
CA GLY A 134 -13.51 -3.49 -4.36
C GLY A 134 -13.61 -2.71 -5.66
N GLY A 135 -13.65 -1.38 -5.57
CA GLY A 135 -13.90 -0.49 -6.70
C GLY A 135 -12.76 -0.42 -7.71
N LEU A 136 -11.54 -0.80 -7.32
CA LEU A 136 -10.40 -0.87 -8.22
C LEU A 136 -10.17 -2.30 -8.77
N ALA A 137 -10.78 -3.33 -8.17
CA ALA A 137 -10.53 -4.73 -8.53
C ALA A 137 -10.75 -5.04 -10.02
N PRO A 138 -11.87 -4.69 -10.67
CA PRO A 138 -12.09 -5.03 -12.09
C PRO A 138 -11.06 -4.41 -13.03
N TYR A 139 -10.41 -3.32 -12.62
CA TYR A 139 -9.39 -2.64 -13.43
C TYR A 139 -8.03 -3.33 -13.40
N LEU A 140 -7.82 -4.33 -12.53
CA LEU A 140 -6.62 -5.18 -12.52
C LEU A 140 -6.52 -6.06 -13.78
N GLU A 141 -7.65 -6.32 -14.46
CA GLU A 141 -7.73 -7.11 -15.71
C GLU A 141 -8.17 -6.25 -16.90
N SER A 142 -7.71 -4.99 -16.97
CA SER A 142 -8.17 -4.11 -18.05
C SER A 142 -7.68 -4.59 -19.43
N HIS A 143 -8.61 -4.96 -20.31
CA HIS A 143 -8.43 -5.52 -21.68
C HIS A 143 -7.60 -4.69 -22.69
N GLY A 144 -6.99 -3.58 -22.27
CA GLY A 144 -6.32 -2.64 -23.17
C GLY A 144 -4.80 -2.82 -23.29
N SER A 145 -4.24 -3.97 -22.96
CA SER A 145 -2.82 -4.15 -22.66
C SER A 145 -1.97 -4.86 -23.74
N GLY A 146 -2.48 -4.98 -24.98
CA GLY A 146 -1.81 -5.66 -26.10
C GLY A 146 -0.52 -5.02 -26.65
N ALA A 147 0.07 -4.02 -25.98
CA ALA A 147 1.22 -3.23 -26.45
C ALA A 147 2.54 -3.51 -25.69
N GLY A 148 2.70 -4.71 -25.11
CA GLY A 148 3.98 -5.14 -24.49
C GLY A 148 4.40 -4.40 -23.22
N ASN A 149 3.46 -3.76 -22.50
CA ASN A 149 3.71 -3.04 -21.24
C ASN A 149 2.54 -3.24 -20.25
N HIS A 150 2.16 -4.51 -20.05
CA HIS A 150 0.92 -4.88 -19.35
C HIS A 150 0.84 -4.31 -17.92
N MET A 151 1.91 -4.49 -17.14
CA MET A 151 1.97 -4.08 -15.73
C MET A 151 1.97 -2.56 -15.55
N LEU A 152 2.63 -1.83 -16.46
CA LEU A 152 2.58 -0.37 -16.46
C LEU A 152 1.15 0.12 -16.72
N ALA A 153 0.49 -0.43 -17.75
CA ALA A 153 -0.86 -0.02 -18.14
C ALA A 153 -1.89 -0.25 -17.02
N ILE A 154 -1.87 -1.42 -16.38
CA ILE A 154 -2.74 -1.72 -15.22
C ILE A 154 -2.51 -0.71 -14.10
N GLY A 155 -1.25 -0.48 -13.73
CA GLY A 155 -0.94 0.44 -12.62
C GLY A 155 -1.35 1.88 -12.90
N LEU A 156 -1.16 2.36 -14.13
CA LEU A 156 -1.62 3.69 -14.53
C LEU A 156 -3.13 3.84 -14.40
N VAL A 157 -3.92 2.86 -14.85
CA VAL A 157 -5.39 2.91 -14.76
C VAL A 157 -5.84 2.92 -13.31
N ILE A 158 -5.27 2.06 -12.45
CA ILE A 158 -5.64 1.99 -11.03
C ILE A 158 -5.33 3.30 -10.32
N VAL A 159 -4.13 3.85 -10.53
CA VAL A 159 -3.74 5.14 -9.94
C VAL A 159 -4.62 6.27 -10.46
N HIS A 160 -4.97 6.26 -11.74
CA HIS A 160 -5.85 7.24 -12.36
C HIS A 160 -7.26 7.21 -11.75
N VAL A 161 -7.87 6.04 -11.65
CA VAL A 161 -9.21 5.86 -11.06
C VAL A 161 -9.21 6.19 -9.57
N ALA A 162 -8.18 5.77 -8.82
CA ALA A 162 -8.02 6.12 -7.41
C ALA A 162 -7.92 7.65 -7.22
N ALA A 163 -7.11 8.34 -8.03
CA ALA A 163 -6.96 9.80 -7.98
C ALA A 163 -8.27 10.53 -8.37
N ILE A 164 -9.00 10.06 -9.38
CA ILE A 164 -10.32 10.60 -9.73
C ILE A 164 -11.30 10.39 -8.58
N SER A 165 -11.32 9.22 -7.94
CA SER A 165 -12.21 8.93 -6.82
C SER A 165 -12.02 9.89 -5.64
N LEU A 166 -10.77 10.28 -5.35
CA LEU A 166 -10.45 11.25 -4.31
C LEU A 166 -10.79 12.68 -4.71
N TRP A 167 -10.43 13.09 -5.94
CA TRP A 167 -10.65 14.46 -6.39
C TRP A 167 -12.12 14.74 -6.68
N PHE A 168 -12.73 13.98 -7.58
CA PHE A 168 -14.14 14.16 -7.93
C PHE A 168 -15.03 13.86 -6.72
N GLY A 169 -14.78 12.76 -6.01
CA GLY A 169 -15.49 12.46 -4.77
C GLY A 169 -15.39 13.57 -3.73
N GLY A 170 -14.20 14.15 -3.55
CA GLY A 170 -14.02 15.26 -2.62
C GLY A 170 -14.76 16.55 -3.04
N VAL A 171 -14.86 16.85 -4.35
CA VAL A 171 -15.70 17.96 -4.85
C VAL A 171 -17.18 17.69 -4.56
N VAL A 172 -17.66 16.46 -4.77
CA VAL A 172 -19.02 16.04 -4.40
C VAL A 172 -19.24 16.20 -2.88
N ALA A 173 -18.29 15.78 -2.05
CA ALA A 173 -18.38 15.94 -0.60
C ALA A 173 -18.48 17.41 -0.19
N LEU A 174 -17.65 18.30 -0.76
CA LEU A 174 -17.73 19.74 -0.51
C LEU A 174 -19.09 20.31 -0.91
N PHE A 175 -19.66 19.86 -2.03
CA PHE A 175 -20.98 20.28 -2.49
C PHE A 175 -22.10 19.82 -1.54
N LEU A 176 -22.01 18.61 -1.00
CA LEU A 176 -22.99 18.07 -0.05
C LEU A 176 -22.88 18.66 1.37
N MET A 177 -21.72 19.21 1.74
CA MET A 177 -21.49 19.84 3.04
C MET A 177 -22.30 21.14 3.25
N SER A 178 -22.53 21.48 4.53
CA SER A 178 -23.07 22.78 4.95
C SER A 178 -22.12 23.92 4.58
N LYS A 179 -22.62 25.15 4.47
CA LYS A 179 -21.79 26.32 4.10
C LYS A 179 -20.62 26.52 5.08
N SER A 180 -20.88 26.39 6.39
CA SER A 180 -19.88 26.54 7.45
C SER A 180 -18.79 25.47 7.41
N ASP A 181 -19.15 24.20 7.21
CA ASP A 181 -18.16 23.11 7.16
C ASP A 181 -17.31 23.20 5.90
N ARG A 182 -17.93 23.60 4.79
CA ARG A 182 -17.33 23.68 3.47
C ARG A 182 -16.16 24.66 3.39
N GLU A 183 -16.27 25.82 4.03
CA GLU A 183 -15.19 26.83 4.03
C GLU A 183 -13.90 26.32 4.68
N ILE A 184 -14.04 25.58 5.78
CA ILE A 184 -12.92 24.96 6.49
C ILE A 184 -12.39 23.76 5.71
N ALA A 185 -13.28 22.90 5.23
CA ALA A 185 -12.95 21.71 4.45
C ALA A 185 -12.15 22.04 3.17
N ARG A 186 -12.49 23.14 2.49
CA ARG A 186 -11.80 23.61 1.27
C ARG A 186 -10.29 23.79 1.46
N LYS A 187 -9.86 24.37 2.59
CA LYS A 187 -8.42 24.61 2.87
C LYS A 187 -7.64 23.31 3.00
N ARG A 188 -8.25 22.26 3.56
CA ARG A 188 -7.65 20.93 3.69
C ARG A 188 -7.75 20.09 2.43
N PHE A 189 -8.84 20.27 1.67
CA PHE A 189 -9.05 19.53 0.43
C PHE A 189 -8.14 20.03 -0.71
N THR A 190 -7.83 21.33 -0.77
CA THR A 190 -7.02 21.91 -1.85
C THR A 190 -5.68 21.19 -2.06
N PRO A 191 -4.83 20.95 -1.04
CA PRO A 191 -3.60 20.19 -1.23
C PRO A 191 -3.84 18.78 -1.77
N LEU A 192 -4.84 18.05 -1.24
CA LEU A 192 -5.18 16.70 -1.71
C LEU A 192 -5.60 16.71 -3.19
N ALA A 193 -6.47 17.65 -3.56
CA ALA A 193 -6.91 17.82 -4.94
C ALA A 193 -5.74 18.08 -5.89
N LEU A 194 -4.73 18.87 -5.48
CA LEU A 194 -3.53 19.10 -6.29
C LEU A 194 -2.75 17.81 -6.56
N TRP A 195 -2.52 16.96 -5.54
CA TRP A 195 -1.87 15.66 -5.75
C TRP A 195 -2.66 14.77 -6.71
N CYS A 196 -3.99 14.74 -6.56
CA CYS A 196 -4.85 13.93 -7.41
C CYS A 196 -4.84 14.42 -8.86
N VAL A 197 -4.96 15.74 -9.08
CA VAL A 197 -4.90 16.34 -10.42
C VAL A 197 -3.53 16.08 -11.08
N SER A 198 -2.44 16.20 -10.32
CA SER A 198 -1.10 15.86 -10.82
C SER A 198 -0.97 14.39 -11.19
N ALA A 199 -1.52 13.47 -10.37
CA ALA A 199 -1.51 12.04 -10.66
C ALA A 199 -2.34 11.71 -11.91
N ILE A 200 -3.52 12.31 -12.07
CA ILE A 200 -4.39 12.15 -13.26
C ILE A 200 -3.68 12.65 -14.51
N ALA A 201 -3.03 13.82 -14.43
CA ALA A 201 -2.28 14.40 -15.54
C ALA A 201 -1.10 13.50 -15.94
N LEU A 202 -0.28 13.09 -14.96
CA LEU A 202 0.89 12.24 -15.20
C LEU A 202 0.49 10.89 -15.79
N THR A 203 -0.48 10.21 -15.16
CA THR A 203 -0.96 8.91 -15.66
C THR A 203 -1.59 9.02 -17.04
N GLY A 204 -2.31 10.12 -17.33
CA GLY A 204 -2.88 10.38 -18.65
C GLY A 204 -1.81 10.57 -19.73
N VAL A 205 -0.75 11.36 -19.44
CA VAL A 205 0.37 11.59 -20.35
C VAL A 205 1.15 10.29 -20.61
N VAL A 206 1.48 9.54 -19.55
CA VAL A 206 2.24 8.29 -19.69
C VAL A 206 1.41 7.24 -20.44
N ASN A 207 0.12 7.09 -20.14
CA ASN A 207 -0.75 6.16 -20.85
C ASN A 207 -0.94 6.55 -22.33
N ALA A 208 -0.99 7.86 -22.64
CA ALA A 208 -1.00 8.34 -24.02
C ALA A 208 0.30 7.99 -24.77
N PHE A 209 1.44 8.17 -24.11
CA PHE A 209 2.76 7.90 -24.69
C PHE A 209 2.93 6.41 -25.03
N ILE A 210 2.63 5.52 -24.08
CA ILE A 210 2.76 4.05 -24.26
C ILE A 210 1.90 3.55 -25.42
N ARG A 211 0.70 4.11 -25.62
CA ARG A 211 -0.26 3.61 -26.61
C ARG A 211 -0.08 4.21 -28.01
N ILE A 212 0.57 5.37 -28.11
CA ILE A 212 0.85 6.01 -29.39
C ILE A 212 2.18 5.49 -29.97
N GLU A 213 3.17 5.17 -29.14
CA GLU A 213 4.54 4.65 -29.44
C GLU A 213 5.41 5.52 -30.37
N SER A 214 4.82 6.18 -31.37
CA SER A 214 5.47 7.00 -32.39
C SER A 214 4.63 8.21 -32.77
N PHE A 215 5.29 9.34 -33.04
CA PHE A 215 4.66 10.58 -33.50
C PHE A 215 3.84 10.39 -34.80
N ALA A 216 4.13 9.36 -35.60
CA ALA A 216 3.35 9.02 -36.80
C ALA A 216 1.91 8.61 -36.46
N ASN A 217 1.69 7.97 -35.31
CA ASN A 217 0.39 7.45 -34.88
C ASN A 217 -0.50 8.53 -34.23
N ILE A 218 -0.02 9.76 -34.08
CA ILE A 218 -0.82 10.87 -33.51
C ILE A 218 -2.04 11.20 -34.39
N ARG A 219 -1.95 10.95 -35.71
CA ARG A 219 -3.05 11.15 -36.66
C ARG A 219 -4.01 9.97 -36.75
N SER A 220 -3.77 8.87 -36.03
CA SER A 220 -4.71 7.76 -35.95
C SER A 220 -5.98 8.17 -35.21
N ASP A 221 -7.06 7.40 -35.37
CA ASP A 221 -8.32 7.61 -34.64
C ASP A 221 -8.07 7.65 -33.13
N TYR A 222 -7.24 6.73 -32.62
CA TYR A 222 -6.82 6.71 -31.21
C TYR A 222 -6.04 7.98 -30.81
N GLY A 223 -5.10 8.43 -31.65
CA GLY A 223 -4.32 9.66 -31.43
C GLY A 223 -5.19 10.92 -31.34
N VAL A 224 -6.22 11.02 -32.19
CA VAL A 224 -7.22 12.11 -32.14
C VAL A 224 -8.00 12.07 -30.83
N LEU A 225 -8.42 10.88 -30.36
CA LEU A 225 -9.12 10.73 -29.08
C LEU A 225 -8.24 11.18 -27.89
N VAL A 226 -6.94 10.86 -27.92
CA VAL A 226 -5.98 11.30 -26.90
C VAL A 226 -5.83 12.82 -26.88
N ILE A 227 -5.69 13.45 -28.06
CA ILE A 227 -5.61 14.92 -28.17
C ILE A 227 -6.89 15.56 -27.62
N LEU A 228 -8.06 15.05 -28.02
CA LEU A 228 -9.35 15.57 -27.57
C LEU A 228 -9.50 15.44 -26.06
N LYS A 229 -9.17 14.28 -25.48
CA LYS A 229 -9.19 14.04 -24.04
C LYS A 229 -8.24 14.99 -23.30
N THR A 230 -7.04 15.21 -23.83
CA THR A 230 -6.03 16.12 -23.25
C THR A 230 -6.50 17.58 -23.32
N GLY A 231 -7.04 18.02 -24.46
CA GLY A 231 -7.58 19.36 -24.66
C GLY A 231 -8.73 19.66 -23.71
N ILE A 232 -9.67 18.72 -23.55
CA ILE A 232 -10.78 18.82 -22.59
C ILE A 232 -10.25 18.93 -21.16
N PHE A 233 -9.28 18.10 -20.78
CA PHE A 233 -8.69 18.15 -19.44
C PHE A 233 -8.04 19.52 -19.15
N ILE A 234 -7.23 20.05 -20.07
CA ILE A 234 -6.60 21.38 -19.93
C ILE A 234 -7.68 22.47 -19.85
N PHE A 235 -8.70 22.40 -20.70
CA PHE A 235 -9.81 23.35 -20.70
C PHE A 235 -10.56 23.36 -19.35
N VAL A 236 -10.84 22.19 -18.79
CA VAL A 236 -11.47 22.05 -17.46
C VAL A 236 -10.60 22.69 -16.37
N LEU A 237 -9.28 22.45 -16.39
CA LEU A 237 -8.36 23.07 -15.43
C LEU A 237 -8.29 24.59 -15.58
N ALA A 238 -8.27 25.09 -16.81
CA ALA A 238 -8.27 26.53 -17.10
C ALA A 238 -9.56 27.20 -16.63
N LEU A 239 -10.73 26.58 -16.89
CA LEU A 239 -12.02 27.06 -16.38
C LEU A 239 -12.07 27.05 -14.86
N ALA A 240 -11.60 25.98 -14.21
CA ALA A 240 -11.55 25.90 -12.75
C ALA A 240 -10.65 27.00 -12.16
N ALA A 241 -9.48 27.24 -12.76
CA ALA A 241 -8.56 28.31 -12.33
C ALA A 241 -9.15 29.71 -12.54
N TYR A 242 -9.79 29.95 -13.69
CA TYR A 242 -10.46 31.20 -14.00
C TYR A 242 -11.63 31.47 -13.04
N SER A 243 -12.47 30.46 -12.81
CA SER A 243 -13.61 30.50 -11.89
C SER A 243 -13.15 30.84 -10.47
N ARG A 244 -12.06 30.22 -9.99
CA ARG A 244 -11.44 30.54 -8.68
C ARG A 244 -10.98 31.99 -8.56
N LYS A 245 -10.43 32.57 -9.62
CA LYS A 245 -9.93 33.95 -9.62
C LYS A 245 -11.07 34.98 -9.70
N LYS A 246 -12.14 34.67 -10.44
CA LYS A 246 -13.24 35.61 -10.75
C LYS A 246 -14.40 35.59 -9.76
N LEU A 247 -14.82 34.41 -9.29
CA LEU A 247 -16.06 34.27 -8.51
C LEU A 247 -15.89 34.65 -7.03
N GLY A 248 -14.66 34.84 -6.55
CA GLY A 248 -14.37 35.16 -5.14
C GLY A 248 -14.90 34.09 -4.17
N GLU A 249 -14.73 34.31 -2.87
CA GLU A 249 -15.23 33.36 -1.86
C GLU A 249 -16.76 33.34 -1.77
N GLN A 250 -17.44 34.40 -2.19
CA GLN A 250 -18.89 34.58 -2.04
C GLN A 250 -19.73 33.69 -2.97
N ASN A 251 -19.21 33.26 -4.13
CA ASN A 251 -19.93 32.43 -5.10
C ASN A 251 -19.46 30.96 -5.14
N PHE A 252 -18.87 30.45 -4.06
CA PHE A 252 -18.24 29.13 -4.05
C PHE A 252 -19.16 27.96 -4.44
N THR A 253 -20.46 28.03 -4.12
CA THR A 253 -21.43 27.01 -4.57
C THR A 253 -21.57 26.98 -6.09
N LYS A 254 -21.59 28.14 -6.76
CA LYS A 254 -21.67 28.21 -8.24
C LYS A 254 -20.42 27.62 -8.87
N GLN A 255 -19.24 27.87 -8.27
CA GLN A 255 -18.00 27.25 -8.71
C GLN A 255 -18.06 25.72 -8.59
N LEU A 256 -18.56 25.17 -7.47
CA LEU A 256 -18.69 23.72 -7.29
C LEU A 256 -19.65 23.10 -8.32
N ILE A 257 -20.77 23.77 -8.64
CA ILE A 257 -21.69 23.31 -9.67
C ILE A 257 -20.98 23.24 -11.03
N GLN A 258 -20.20 24.26 -11.39
CA GLN A 258 -19.41 24.26 -12.62
C GLN A 258 -18.38 23.12 -12.63
N GLU A 259 -17.62 22.95 -11.54
CA GLU A 259 -16.63 21.87 -11.42
C GLU A 259 -17.31 20.49 -11.51
N LEU A 260 -18.48 20.28 -10.89
CA LEU A 260 -19.23 19.03 -10.96
C LEU A 260 -19.76 18.72 -12.36
N ILE A 261 -20.31 19.71 -13.07
CA ILE A 261 -20.76 19.52 -14.46
C ILE A 261 -19.57 19.09 -15.31
N LEU A 262 -18.44 19.81 -15.23
CA LEU A 262 -17.24 19.50 -16.00
C LEU A 262 -16.68 18.11 -15.68
N LEU A 263 -16.57 17.75 -14.40
CA LEU A 263 -16.08 16.43 -13.98
C LEU A 263 -17.00 15.31 -14.41
N THR A 264 -18.32 15.52 -14.38
CA THR A 264 -19.31 14.56 -14.88
C THR A 264 -19.16 14.38 -16.39
N THR A 265 -19.01 15.46 -17.16
CA THR A 265 -18.75 15.39 -18.60
C THR A 265 -17.46 14.62 -18.90
N VAL A 266 -16.37 14.91 -18.18
CA VAL A 266 -15.10 14.17 -18.34
C VAL A 266 -15.26 12.70 -17.99
N LEU A 267 -16.05 12.37 -16.96
CA LEU A 267 -16.33 10.98 -16.58
C LEU A 267 -17.09 10.25 -17.68
N VAL A 268 -18.18 10.85 -18.20
CA VAL A 268 -18.99 10.31 -19.31
C VAL A 268 -18.11 10.07 -20.54
N LEU A 269 -17.33 11.08 -20.95
CA LEU A 269 -16.42 10.95 -22.07
C LEU A 269 -15.32 9.92 -21.81
N GLY A 270 -14.79 9.84 -20.59
CA GLY A 270 -13.80 8.84 -20.21
C GLY A 270 -14.32 7.40 -20.32
N VAL A 271 -15.56 7.16 -19.88
CA VAL A 271 -16.22 5.86 -20.03
C VAL A 271 -16.48 5.53 -21.49
N PHE A 272 -16.93 6.51 -22.28
CA PHE A 272 -17.20 6.33 -23.72
C PHE A 272 -15.92 6.07 -24.52
N LEU A 273 -14.90 6.91 -24.35
CA LEU A 273 -13.61 6.78 -25.05
C LEU A 273 -12.81 5.56 -24.61
N GLY A 274 -13.05 5.05 -23.40
CA GLY A 274 -12.44 3.82 -22.90
C GLY A 274 -12.96 2.54 -23.58
N GLN A 275 -13.94 2.64 -24.48
CA GLN A 275 -14.45 1.52 -25.29
C GLN A 275 -13.75 1.40 -26.65
N GLY A 276 -12.91 2.36 -27.03
CA GLY A 276 -12.16 2.29 -28.29
C GLY A 276 -11.02 1.28 -28.20
N GLU A 277 -10.92 0.39 -29.19
CA GLU A 277 -9.80 -0.53 -29.30
C GLU A 277 -8.51 0.25 -29.58
N PRO A 278 -7.41 -0.01 -28.84
CA PRO A 278 -6.11 0.50 -29.24
C PRO A 278 -5.71 -0.07 -30.61
N PRO A 279 -4.83 0.60 -31.37
CA PRO A 279 -4.33 0.09 -32.64
C PRO A 279 -3.86 -1.37 -32.52
N ALA A 280 -4.14 -2.21 -33.52
CA ALA A 280 -3.73 -3.60 -33.50
C ALA A 280 -2.19 -3.69 -33.49
N HIS A 281 -1.62 -4.17 -32.38
CA HIS A 281 -0.19 -4.46 -32.26
C HIS A 281 0.06 -5.93 -32.64
N SER A 282 1.22 -6.21 -33.23
CA SER A 282 1.66 -7.60 -33.48
C SER A 282 1.99 -8.28 -32.15
N SER A 283 1.06 -9.07 -31.63
CA SER A 283 1.21 -9.84 -30.38
C SER A 283 2.14 -11.06 -30.51
N ALA A 284 2.75 -11.28 -31.68
CA ALA A 284 3.44 -12.53 -32.03
C ALA A 284 4.59 -12.92 -31.07
N ASP A 285 5.15 -11.97 -30.32
CA ASP A 285 6.30 -12.20 -29.42
C ASP A 285 5.97 -12.03 -27.92
N VAL A 286 4.73 -11.64 -27.55
CA VAL A 286 4.36 -11.40 -26.15
C VAL A 286 3.89 -12.70 -25.52
N VAL A 287 4.48 -13.07 -24.40
CA VAL A 287 4.04 -14.23 -23.61
C VAL A 287 2.90 -13.77 -22.72
N GLU A 288 1.68 -14.22 -23.02
CA GLU A 288 0.44 -13.79 -22.34
C GLU A 288 0.52 -13.91 -20.82
N ALA A 289 1.16 -14.96 -20.30
CA ALA A 289 1.30 -15.22 -18.86
C ALA A 289 2.14 -14.17 -18.10
N ILE A 290 3.03 -13.44 -18.77
CA ILE A 290 3.91 -12.42 -18.17
C ILE A 290 3.63 -11.01 -18.73
N GLY A 291 2.87 -10.91 -19.83
CA GLY A 291 2.47 -9.64 -20.43
C GLY A 291 3.61 -8.84 -21.09
N ILE A 292 4.78 -9.46 -21.28
CA ILE A 292 5.97 -8.90 -21.93
C ILE A 292 6.55 -9.90 -22.96
N LYS A 293 7.48 -9.43 -23.78
CA LYS A 293 8.27 -10.30 -24.66
C LYS A 293 9.19 -11.19 -23.83
N MET A 294 9.37 -12.44 -24.26
CA MET A 294 10.30 -13.37 -23.59
C MET A 294 11.71 -12.76 -23.54
N PRO A 295 12.31 -12.56 -22.35
CA PRO A 295 13.65 -12.01 -22.25
C PRO A 295 14.69 -13.00 -22.79
N GLU A 296 15.71 -12.46 -23.46
CA GLU A 296 16.86 -13.22 -23.94
C GLU A 296 17.72 -13.73 -22.77
N SER A 297 18.78 -14.50 -23.05
CA SER A 297 19.65 -15.03 -21.99
C SER A 297 20.20 -13.92 -21.09
N PRO A 298 20.23 -14.10 -19.76
CA PRO A 298 20.72 -13.08 -18.84
C PRO A 298 22.19 -12.77 -19.13
N THR A 299 22.51 -11.49 -19.24
CA THR A 299 23.88 -10.97 -19.31
C THR A 299 24.03 -9.86 -18.27
N LEU A 300 25.26 -9.51 -17.88
CA LEU A 300 25.48 -8.43 -16.92
C LEU A 300 24.84 -7.12 -17.38
N SER A 301 24.92 -6.81 -18.68
CA SER A 301 24.30 -5.61 -19.25
C SER A 301 22.78 -5.64 -19.13
N ARG A 302 22.14 -6.76 -19.49
CA ARG A 302 20.69 -6.92 -19.38
C ARG A 302 20.23 -6.84 -17.92
N LEU A 303 20.93 -7.54 -17.02
CA LEU A 303 20.61 -7.50 -15.59
C LEU A 303 20.72 -6.09 -14.99
N LEU A 304 21.67 -5.27 -15.45
CA LEU A 304 21.85 -3.90 -14.93
C LEU A 304 20.92 -2.86 -15.56
N PHE A 305 20.57 -3.01 -16.84
CA PHE A 305 19.94 -1.94 -17.62
C PHE A 305 18.57 -2.28 -18.22
N GLU A 306 18.19 -3.57 -18.28
CA GLU A 306 16.84 -3.95 -18.69
C GLU A 306 15.85 -3.46 -17.63
N TYR A 307 14.69 -2.97 -18.07
CA TYR A 307 13.75 -2.29 -17.19
C TYR A 307 12.33 -2.40 -17.72
N GLU A 308 11.47 -3.10 -16.99
CA GLU A 308 10.04 -3.25 -17.26
C GLU A 308 9.23 -2.68 -16.09
N PRO A 309 8.63 -1.49 -16.26
CA PRO A 309 7.96 -0.79 -15.18
C PRO A 309 6.63 -1.44 -14.75
N ASP A 310 6.51 -1.78 -13.48
CA ASP A 310 5.24 -1.99 -12.78
C ASP A 310 4.66 -0.63 -12.35
N GLY A 311 3.51 -0.28 -12.93
CA GLY A 311 2.90 1.03 -12.72
C GLY A 311 2.42 1.26 -11.28
N LEU A 312 2.02 0.20 -10.55
CA LEU A 312 1.57 0.32 -9.17
C LEU A 312 2.74 0.53 -8.22
N PHE A 313 3.78 -0.28 -8.34
CA PHE A 313 4.98 -0.13 -7.52
C PHE A 313 5.64 1.23 -7.77
N LEU A 314 5.78 1.65 -9.03
CA LEU A 314 6.31 2.97 -9.35
C LEU A 314 5.48 4.10 -8.73
N ALA A 315 4.16 4.03 -8.80
CA ALA A 315 3.31 5.05 -8.19
C ALA A 315 3.47 5.09 -6.66
N LEU A 316 3.58 3.93 -6.00
CA LEU A 316 3.84 3.86 -4.56
C LEU A 316 5.21 4.43 -4.20
N LEU A 317 6.25 4.12 -4.97
CA LEU A 317 7.61 4.65 -4.76
C LEU A 317 7.66 6.16 -4.98
N ILE A 318 7.07 6.66 -6.06
CA ILE A 318 6.97 8.10 -6.33
C ILE A 318 6.23 8.81 -5.20
N LEU A 319 5.10 8.25 -4.72
CA LEU A 319 4.36 8.81 -3.60
C LEU A 319 5.20 8.82 -2.31
N ALA A 320 5.89 7.72 -2.00
CA ALA A 320 6.75 7.61 -0.83
C ALA A 320 7.89 8.65 -0.87
N VAL A 321 8.58 8.77 -2.00
CA VAL A 321 9.64 9.77 -2.22
C VAL A 321 9.09 11.19 -2.08
N ALA A 322 7.96 11.48 -2.72
CA ALA A 322 7.35 12.81 -2.68
C ALA A 322 6.93 13.21 -1.25
N LEU A 323 6.37 12.29 -0.48
CA LEU A 323 6.03 12.50 0.94
C LEU A 323 7.28 12.67 1.81
N TYR A 324 8.32 11.86 1.60
CA TYR A 324 9.57 11.95 2.34
C TYR A 324 10.29 13.28 2.08
N VAL A 325 10.46 13.67 0.81
CA VAL A 325 11.06 14.95 0.42
C VAL A 325 10.25 16.11 0.98
N LYS A 326 8.90 16.05 0.90
CA LYS A 326 8.03 17.06 1.52
C LYS A 326 8.24 17.15 3.04
N GLY A 327 8.38 16.03 3.73
CA GLY A 327 8.69 15.99 5.15
C GLY A 327 10.02 16.69 5.47
N VAL A 328 11.09 16.35 4.74
CA VAL A 328 12.42 16.97 4.91
C VAL A 328 12.36 18.47 4.61
N MET A 329 11.68 18.89 3.54
CA MET A 329 11.49 20.31 3.22
C MET A 329 10.75 21.07 4.32
N ILE A 330 9.71 20.47 4.93
CA ILE A 330 8.98 21.09 6.03
C ILE A 330 9.89 21.29 7.25
N LEU A 331 10.69 20.29 7.63
CA LEU A 331 11.64 20.41 8.74
C LEU A 331 12.71 21.46 8.45
N SER A 332 13.30 21.43 7.26
CA SER A 332 14.34 22.39 6.87
C SER A 332 13.82 23.82 6.88
N LYS A 333 12.59 24.07 6.41
CA LYS A 333 11.96 25.40 6.44
C LYS A 333 11.66 25.89 7.87
N ARG A 334 11.53 24.99 8.84
CA ARG A 334 11.36 25.31 10.26
C ARG A 334 12.70 25.54 10.99
N GLY A 335 13.83 25.26 10.34
CA GLY A 335 15.17 25.31 10.95
C GLY A 335 15.61 24.01 11.62
N ASP A 336 14.80 22.95 11.54
CA ASP A 336 15.13 21.63 12.10
C ASP A 336 16.11 20.89 11.18
N LYS A 337 17.22 20.38 11.74
CA LYS A 337 18.18 19.56 10.98
C LYS A 337 17.68 18.12 10.85
N TRP A 338 17.62 17.60 9.62
CA TRP A 338 17.40 16.18 9.34
C TRP A 338 18.72 15.50 8.95
N PRO A 339 19.11 14.38 9.60
CA PRO A 339 20.38 13.71 9.27
C PRO A 339 20.41 13.20 7.82
N ILE A 340 21.43 13.61 7.05
CA ILE A 340 21.58 13.23 5.62
C ILE A 340 21.64 11.71 5.45
N GLY A 341 22.28 11.00 6.38
CA GLY A 341 22.36 9.54 6.36
C GLY A 341 21.00 8.84 6.32
N ARG A 342 19.95 9.43 6.92
CA ARG A 342 18.57 8.90 6.83
C ARG A 342 18.01 9.06 5.42
N THR A 343 18.22 10.22 4.80
CA THR A 343 17.82 10.47 3.42
C THR A 343 18.53 9.54 2.43
N VAL A 344 19.84 9.31 2.62
CA VAL A 344 20.61 8.37 1.79
C VAL A 344 20.11 6.94 1.97
N ALA A 345 19.90 6.49 3.22
CA ALA A 345 19.36 5.15 3.48
C ALA A 345 17.97 4.94 2.87
N PHE A 346 17.08 5.93 3.01
CA PHE A 346 15.76 5.90 2.37
C PHE A 346 15.87 5.83 0.85
N ALA A 347 16.73 6.64 0.23
CA ALA A 347 16.95 6.62 -1.22
C ALA A 347 17.47 5.25 -1.70
N LEU A 348 18.45 4.66 -1.00
CA LEU A 348 18.95 3.32 -1.31
C LEU A 348 17.86 2.25 -1.15
N GLY A 349 17.01 2.35 -0.12
CA GLY A 349 15.86 1.48 0.06
C GLY A 349 14.88 1.57 -1.11
N ILE A 350 14.52 2.78 -1.54
CA ILE A 350 13.65 3.02 -2.71
C ILE A 350 14.27 2.46 -3.99
N THR A 351 15.56 2.70 -4.24
CA THR A 351 16.27 2.18 -5.41
C THR A 351 16.33 0.65 -5.40
N ALA A 352 16.54 0.03 -4.24
CA ALA A 352 16.53 -1.43 -4.12
C ALA A 352 15.15 -2.03 -4.43
N ILE A 353 14.06 -1.39 -3.99
CA ILE A 353 12.69 -1.81 -4.33
C ILE A 353 12.45 -1.67 -5.84
N ASP A 354 12.78 -0.51 -6.40
CA ASP A 354 12.62 -0.24 -7.83
C ASP A 354 13.38 -1.24 -8.69
N TYR A 355 14.65 -1.51 -8.36
CA TYR A 355 15.46 -2.46 -9.11
C TYR A 355 14.95 -3.90 -8.99
N ALA A 356 14.46 -4.32 -7.82
CA ALA A 356 13.95 -5.66 -7.61
C ALA A 356 12.65 -5.94 -8.36
N VAL A 357 11.79 -4.93 -8.52
CA VAL A 357 10.48 -5.07 -9.19
C VAL A 357 10.55 -4.70 -10.67
N ASN A 358 11.17 -3.57 -10.99
CA ASN A 358 11.12 -2.95 -12.32
C ASN A 358 12.42 -3.12 -13.11
N GLY A 359 13.57 -3.31 -12.45
CA GLY A 359 14.85 -3.51 -13.12
C GLY A 359 15.00 -4.92 -13.71
N GLY A 360 16.17 -5.21 -14.29
CA GLY A 360 16.45 -6.50 -14.89
C GLY A 360 16.17 -7.67 -13.94
N LEU A 361 16.40 -7.48 -12.63
CA LEU A 361 16.05 -8.49 -11.63
C LEU A 361 14.56 -8.85 -11.62
N GLY A 362 13.68 -7.85 -11.72
CA GLY A 362 12.23 -8.06 -11.83
C GLY A 362 11.82 -8.72 -13.15
N VAL A 363 12.48 -8.35 -14.26
CA VAL A 363 12.24 -8.96 -15.58
C VAL A 363 12.53 -10.46 -15.55
N TYR A 364 13.72 -10.86 -15.08
CA TYR A 364 14.08 -12.28 -15.03
C TYR A 364 13.35 -13.05 -13.92
N ALA A 365 12.88 -12.36 -12.87
CA ALA A 365 12.10 -12.99 -11.80
C ALA A 365 10.76 -13.57 -12.28
N GLN A 366 10.22 -13.07 -13.40
CA GLN A 366 8.99 -13.59 -13.99
C GLN A 366 9.19 -14.94 -14.71
N VAL A 367 10.43 -15.28 -15.09
CA VAL A 367 10.72 -16.46 -15.93
C VAL A 367 11.66 -17.47 -15.28
N ALA A 368 12.33 -17.13 -14.19
CA ALA A 368 13.27 -18.00 -13.50
C ALA A 368 13.20 -17.90 -11.98
N PHE A 369 13.18 -19.06 -11.31
CA PHE A 369 13.03 -19.16 -9.86
C PHE A 369 14.25 -18.56 -9.13
N SER A 370 15.46 -18.72 -9.66
CA SER A 370 16.65 -18.13 -9.06
C SER A 370 16.59 -16.60 -9.02
N PHE A 371 16.18 -15.95 -10.10
CA PHE A 371 15.98 -14.49 -10.15
C PHE A 371 14.79 -14.05 -9.30
N HIS A 372 13.71 -14.83 -9.29
CA HIS A 372 12.60 -14.62 -8.37
C HIS A 372 13.08 -14.59 -6.93
N MET A 373 13.90 -15.56 -6.52
CA MET A 373 14.44 -15.60 -5.17
C MET A 373 15.34 -14.39 -4.87
N ILE A 374 16.21 -13.97 -5.80
CA ILE A 374 17.04 -12.77 -5.59
C ILE A 374 16.15 -11.52 -5.42
N SER A 375 15.17 -11.31 -6.30
CA SER A 375 14.22 -10.19 -6.22
C SER A 375 13.51 -10.15 -4.87
N HIS A 376 12.92 -11.28 -4.47
CA HIS A 376 12.19 -11.38 -3.22
C HIS A 376 13.11 -11.23 -1.99
N MET A 377 14.36 -11.68 -2.04
CA MET A 377 15.32 -11.44 -0.96
C MET A 377 15.70 -9.95 -0.85
N VAL A 378 15.87 -9.25 -1.96
CA VAL A 378 16.09 -7.79 -1.94
C VAL A 378 14.89 -7.07 -1.31
N LEU A 379 13.67 -7.44 -1.68
CA LEU A 379 12.43 -6.89 -1.13
C LEU A 379 12.23 -7.25 0.35
N ALA A 380 12.57 -8.48 0.76
CA ALA A 380 12.34 -8.98 2.10
C ALA A 380 13.40 -8.50 3.12
N THR A 381 14.62 -8.16 2.65
CA THR A 381 15.73 -7.87 3.56
C THR A 381 16.42 -6.54 3.27
N LEU A 382 17.06 -6.38 2.10
CA LEU A 382 17.93 -5.25 1.79
C LEU A 382 17.16 -3.92 1.73
N ALA A 383 16.06 -3.87 0.97
CA ALA A 383 15.21 -2.68 0.86
C ALA A 383 14.62 -2.24 2.21
N PRO A 384 14.00 -3.15 3.01
CA PRO A 384 13.51 -2.86 4.35
C PRO A 384 14.51 -2.18 5.27
N ILE A 385 15.77 -2.62 5.29
CA ILE A 385 16.83 -2.01 6.10
C ILE A 385 17.00 -0.53 5.73
N GLY A 386 17.11 -0.22 4.43
CA GLY A 386 17.22 1.16 3.94
C GLY A 386 16.01 2.02 4.32
N ILE A 387 14.80 1.47 4.13
CA ILE A 387 13.55 2.17 4.48
C ILE A 387 13.45 2.46 5.98
N VAL A 388 13.74 1.49 6.85
CA VAL A 388 13.68 1.65 8.31
C VAL A 388 14.73 2.63 8.81
N LEU A 389 15.96 2.57 8.28
CA LEU A 389 17.02 3.53 8.62
C LEU A 389 16.68 4.96 8.16
N GLY A 390 15.82 5.11 7.17
CA GLY A 390 15.22 6.38 6.75
C GLY A 390 14.36 7.07 7.81
N ALA A 391 13.92 6.36 8.85
CA ALA A 391 13.03 6.85 9.90
C ALA A 391 11.73 7.54 9.38
N PRO A 392 11.01 6.94 8.40
CA PRO A 392 9.85 7.56 7.77
C PRO A 392 8.73 7.86 8.76
N ILE A 393 8.54 7.03 9.80
CA ILE A 393 7.47 7.26 10.79
C ILE A 393 7.82 8.47 11.66
N THR A 394 9.07 8.60 12.09
CA THR A 394 9.57 9.79 12.82
C THR A 394 9.39 11.05 11.99
N LEU A 395 9.74 11.00 10.69
CA LEU A 395 9.57 12.14 9.79
C LEU A 395 8.10 12.52 9.64
N ALA A 396 7.22 11.53 9.46
CA ALA A 396 5.79 11.75 9.36
C ALA A 396 5.22 12.37 10.65
N LEU A 397 5.55 11.83 11.83
CA LEU A 397 5.04 12.35 13.11
C LEU A 397 5.53 13.76 13.43
N ARG A 398 6.67 14.21 12.89
CA ARG A 398 7.19 15.58 13.05
C ARG A 398 6.61 16.58 12.05
N THR A 399 6.06 16.11 10.93
CA THR A 399 5.67 16.99 9.80
C THR A 399 4.17 16.96 9.50
N LEU A 400 3.45 15.90 9.88
CA LEU A 400 2.01 15.76 9.65
C LEU A 400 1.22 16.87 10.37
N PRO A 401 0.18 17.43 9.73
CA PRO A 401 -0.68 18.44 10.34
C PRO A 401 -1.39 17.93 11.59
N ILE A 402 -1.50 18.81 12.59
CA ILE A 402 -2.35 18.65 13.78
C ILE A 402 -3.82 18.96 13.45
N GLY A 403 -4.75 18.56 14.33
CA GLY A 403 -6.17 18.90 14.23
C GLY A 403 -6.46 20.40 14.27
N ARG A 404 -7.65 20.85 13.85
CA ARG A 404 -8.07 22.26 13.94
C ARG A 404 -8.18 22.70 15.40
N THR A 405 -8.68 21.80 16.24
CA THR A 405 -8.88 21.99 17.66
C THR A 405 -8.08 20.96 18.44
N GLN A 406 -7.93 21.15 19.76
CA GLN A 406 -7.23 20.22 20.63
C GLN A 406 -7.91 18.83 20.69
N ASP A 407 -9.24 18.80 20.54
CA ASP A 407 -10.02 17.56 20.55
C ASP A 407 -10.08 16.87 19.19
N GLU A 408 -9.79 17.58 18.09
CA GLU A 408 -9.73 16.97 16.76
C GLU A 408 -8.42 16.19 16.61
N ARG A 409 -8.53 14.91 16.28
CA ARG A 409 -7.44 13.96 16.07
C ARG A 409 -6.57 14.35 14.87
N GLY A 410 -7.20 14.64 13.72
CA GLY A 410 -6.50 14.95 12.47
C GLY A 410 -5.56 13.84 11.96
N VAL A 411 -4.82 14.11 10.88
CA VAL A 411 -3.96 13.11 10.20
C VAL A 411 -2.86 12.58 11.11
N ARG A 412 -2.17 13.47 11.84
CA ARG A 412 -1.15 13.09 12.81
C ARG A 412 -1.73 12.23 13.95
N GLY A 413 -2.91 12.57 14.46
CA GLY A 413 -3.54 11.81 15.53
C GLY A 413 -4.01 10.41 15.08
N TYR A 414 -4.36 10.20 13.80
CA TYR A 414 -4.59 8.84 13.28
C TYR A 414 -3.30 8.04 13.25
N ALA A 415 -2.20 8.61 12.76
CA ALA A 415 -0.91 7.94 12.75
C ALA A 415 -0.51 7.51 14.18
N ILE A 416 -0.65 8.40 15.16
CA ILE A 416 -0.40 8.09 16.58
C ILE A 416 -1.35 7.00 17.08
N ALA A 417 -2.64 7.06 16.75
CA ALA A 417 -3.63 6.09 17.19
C ALA A 417 -3.40 4.69 16.60
N ILE A 418 -2.96 4.60 15.34
CA ILE A 418 -2.60 3.35 14.69
C ILE A 418 -1.38 2.75 15.39
N LEU A 419 -0.34 3.56 15.62
CA LEU A 419 0.87 3.13 16.33
C LEU A 419 0.54 2.60 17.73
N HIS A 420 -0.32 3.27 18.49
CA HIS A 420 -0.68 2.82 19.85
C HIS A 420 -1.86 1.84 19.89
N SER A 421 -2.28 1.29 18.76
CA SER A 421 -3.39 0.33 18.71
C SER A 421 -2.98 -1.05 19.25
N ARG A 422 -3.96 -1.82 19.77
CA ARG A 422 -3.72 -3.22 20.18
C ARG A 422 -3.17 -4.06 19.03
N TYR A 423 -3.69 -3.86 17.83
CA TYR A 423 -3.21 -4.53 16.63
C TYR A 423 -1.74 -4.23 16.36
N SER A 424 -1.34 -2.95 16.38
CA SER A 424 0.07 -2.56 16.23
C SER A 424 0.95 -3.17 17.32
N SER A 425 0.49 -3.16 18.57
CA SER A 425 1.18 -3.80 19.69
C SER A 425 1.42 -5.30 19.47
N ILE A 426 0.46 -6.02 18.89
CA ILE A 426 0.58 -7.46 18.58
C ILE A 426 1.55 -7.70 17.43
N ILE A 427 1.37 -7.03 16.29
CA ILE A 427 2.20 -7.31 15.10
C ILE A 427 3.64 -6.80 15.24
N THR A 428 3.86 -5.74 16.03
CA THR A 428 5.21 -5.19 16.27
C THR A 428 5.93 -5.87 17.44
N HIS A 429 5.34 -6.92 18.02
CA HIS A 429 6.07 -7.80 18.92
C HIS A 429 7.10 -8.62 18.12
N PRO A 430 8.37 -8.75 18.56
CA PRO A 430 9.42 -9.41 17.77
C PRO A 430 9.07 -10.82 17.31
N VAL A 431 8.40 -11.60 18.16
CA VAL A 431 7.95 -12.96 17.81
C VAL A 431 6.88 -12.93 16.72
N SER A 432 5.93 -12.00 16.77
CA SER A 432 4.90 -11.87 15.74
C SER A 432 5.51 -11.43 14.42
N ALA A 433 6.45 -10.48 14.43
CA ALA A 433 7.15 -10.04 13.24
C ALA A 433 7.95 -11.20 12.61
N LEU A 434 8.64 -11.99 13.43
CA LEU A 434 9.34 -13.20 13.00
C LEU A 434 8.38 -14.23 12.40
N ILE A 435 7.26 -14.53 13.07
CA ILE A 435 6.25 -15.48 12.56
C ILE A 435 5.67 -15.00 11.23
N ILE A 436 5.29 -13.72 11.11
CA ILE A 436 4.76 -13.16 9.86
C ILE A 436 5.79 -13.29 8.74
N PHE A 437 7.06 -13.02 9.01
CA PHE A 437 8.14 -13.13 8.05
C PHE A 437 8.37 -14.60 7.64
N GLU A 438 8.76 -15.45 8.58
CA GLU A 438 9.16 -16.84 8.33
C GLU A 438 7.98 -17.73 7.92
N ALA A 439 6.86 -17.72 8.65
CA ALA A 439 5.74 -18.60 8.35
C ALA A 439 5.13 -18.29 6.97
N SER A 440 5.24 -17.05 6.50
CA SER A 440 4.81 -16.70 5.15
C SER A 440 5.66 -17.32 4.05
N LEU A 441 6.97 -17.50 4.26
CA LEU A 441 7.84 -18.23 3.33
C LEU A 441 7.37 -19.68 3.21
N PHE A 442 7.13 -20.35 4.34
CA PHE A 442 6.65 -21.73 4.33
C PHE A 442 5.25 -21.85 3.70
N ALA A 443 4.34 -20.94 4.05
CA ALA A 443 3.00 -20.93 3.48
C ALA A 443 3.03 -20.70 1.97
N LEU A 444 3.93 -19.85 1.47
CA LEU A 444 4.05 -19.57 0.05
C LEU A 444 4.59 -20.78 -0.72
N TYR A 445 5.75 -21.29 -0.34
CA TYR A 445 6.51 -22.27 -1.15
C TYR A 445 6.19 -23.73 -0.84
N PHE A 446 5.59 -24.06 0.31
CA PHE A 446 5.16 -25.43 0.64
C PHE A 446 3.64 -25.65 0.52
N THR A 447 2.93 -24.71 -0.08
CA THR A 447 1.53 -24.89 -0.49
C THR A 447 1.35 -24.50 -1.96
N ASN A 448 0.14 -24.66 -2.50
CA ASN A 448 -0.16 -24.23 -3.88
C ASN A 448 -0.27 -22.70 -4.03
N LEU A 449 0.02 -21.92 -2.98
CA LEU A 449 -0.09 -20.47 -2.99
C LEU A 449 0.91 -19.81 -3.95
N PHE A 450 2.12 -20.34 -4.07
CA PHE A 450 3.12 -19.81 -4.99
C PHE A 450 2.67 -19.91 -6.45
N ASN A 451 2.28 -21.11 -6.89
CA ASN A 451 1.71 -21.33 -8.21
C ASN A 451 0.53 -20.38 -8.48
N TRP A 452 -0.45 -20.33 -7.57
CA TRP A 452 -1.62 -19.46 -7.71
C TRP A 452 -1.24 -17.98 -7.87
N LEU A 453 -0.34 -17.45 -7.04
CA LEU A 453 0.08 -16.05 -7.13
C LEU A 453 0.89 -15.77 -8.40
N MET A 454 1.71 -16.71 -8.87
CA MET A 454 2.49 -16.54 -10.10
C MET A 454 1.61 -16.56 -11.36
N SER A 455 0.49 -17.30 -11.34
CA SER A 455 -0.46 -17.34 -12.47
C SER A 455 -1.27 -16.04 -12.66
N TYR A 456 -1.24 -15.12 -11.69
CA TYR A 456 -1.98 -13.85 -11.78
C TYR A 456 -1.05 -12.65 -11.68
N HIS A 457 -1.19 -11.67 -12.59
CA HIS A 457 -0.44 -10.42 -12.57
C HIS A 457 -0.51 -9.68 -11.21
N PHE A 458 -1.71 -9.61 -10.61
CA PHE A 458 -1.87 -9.01 -9.28
C PHE A 458 -1.25 -9.86 -8.16
N GLY A 459 -1.12 -11.18 -8.37
CA GLY A 459 -0.53 -12.09 -7.41
C GLY A 459 0.95 -11.79 -7.19
N HIS A 460 1.71 -11.55 -8.26
CA HIS A 460 3.10 -11.04 -8.19
C HIS A 460 3.19 -9.74 -7.39
N PHE A 461 2.31 -8.78 -7.67
CA PHE A 461 2.28 -7.50 -6.95
C PHE A 461 2.09 -7.70 -5.43
N PHE A 462 1.08 -8.48 -5.03
CA PHE A 462 0.80 -8.72 -3.61
C PHE A 462 1.86 -9.57 -2.93
N MET A 463 2.47 -10.51 -3.65
CA MET A 463 3.58 -11.30 -3.15
C MET A 463 4.78 -10.40 -2.82
N GLY A 464 5.21 -9.56 -3.78
CA GLY A 464 6.30 -8.60 -3.57
C GLY A 464 5.99 -7.59 -2.46
N LEU A 465 4.76 -7.07 -2.42
CA LEU A 465 4.32 -6.15 -1.37
C LEU A 465 4.33 -6.80 0.01
N HIS A 466 3.89 -8.06 0.13
CA HIS A 466 3.91 -8.80 1.41
C HIS A 466 5.34 -8.98 1.93
N PHE A 467 6.27 -9.42 1.09
CA PHE A 467 7.67 -9.58 1.51
C PHE A 467 8.34 -8.26 1.87
N LEU A 468 8.05 -7.19 1.12
CA LEU A 468 8.50 -5.85 1.46
C LEU A 468 7.97 -5.40 2.83
N LEU A 469 6.66 -5.55 3.08
CA LEU A 469 6.03 -5.10 4.32
C LEU A 469 6.43 -5.95 5.53
N SER A 470 6.52 -7.27 5.37
CA SER A 470 6.97 -8.18 6.43
C SER A 470 8.44 -7.96 6.78
N GLY A 471 9.30 -7.73 5.78
CA GLY A 471 10.67 -7.31 5.98
C GLY A 471 10.77 -5.98 6.72
N ILE A 472 10.03 -4.95 6.28
CA ILE A 472 9.96 -3.65 6.96
C ILE A 472 9.53 -3.84 8.42
N LEU A 473 8.53 -4.68 8.68
CA LEU A 473 8.06 -4.98 10.03
C LEU A 473 9.15 -5.63 10.89
N LEU A 474 9.83 -6.66 10.39
CA LEU A 474 10.90 -7.34 11.12
C LEU A 474 12.04 -6.37 11.46
N PHE A 475 12.58 -5.66 10.46
CA PHE A 475 13.69 -4.73 10.68
C PHE A 475 13.27 -3.48 11.47
N PHE A 476 12.01 -3.05 11.38
CA PHE A 476 11.45 -1.99 12.23
C PHE A 476 11.55 -2.37 13.72
N VAL A 477 11.18 -3.60 14.07
CA VAL A 477 11.21 -4.09 15.45
C VAL A 477 12.64 -4.31 15.94
N ILE A 478 13.52 -4.82 15.08
CA ILE A 478 14.92 -5.13 15.45
C ILE A 478 15.78 -3.87 15.55
N ILE A 479 15.79 -3.03 14.51
CA ILE A 479 16.64 -1.84 14.45
C ILE A 479 16.08 -0.74 15.37
N GLY A 480 14.76 -0.53 15.38
CA GLY A 480 14.09 0.36 16.35
C GLY A 480 14.46 1.85 16.25
N VAL A 481 14.71 2.37 15.03
CA VAL A 481 14.98 3.82 14.82
C VAL A 481 13.71 4.66 15.01
N ASP A 482 12.58 4.15 14.51
CA ASP A 482 11.27 4.78 14.61
C ASP A 482 10.56 4.40 15.91
N PRO A 483 9.58 5.21 16.39
CA PRO A 483 8.89 4.94 17.64
C PRO A 483 8.07 3.65 17.58
N THR A 484 8.37 2.72 18.49
CA THR A 484 7.65 1.45 18.65
C THR A 484 6.73 1.48 19.88
N PRO A 485 5.60 0.74 19.89
CA PRO A 485 4.71 0.68 21.04
C PRO A 485 5.35 -0.07 22.23
N GLN A 486 6.18 -1.07 21.93
CA GLN A 486 6.89 -1.88 22.89
C GLN A 486 8.40 -1.77 22.66
N LYS A 487 9.17 -1.55 23.73
CA LYS A 487 10.63 -1.59 23.67
C LYS A 487 11.10 -2.98 24.07
N SER A 488 11.63 -3.72 23.11
CA SER A 488 12.20 -5.05 23.38
C SER A 488 13.65 -4.92 23.84
N PRO A 489 14.07 -5.63 24.90
CA PRO A 489 15.48 -5.70 25.33
C PRO A 489 16.40 -6.17 24.19
N PHE A 490 17.64 -5.69 24.15
CA PHE A 490 18.58 -6.03 23.07
C PHE A 490 18.86 -7.53 22.97
N ILE A 491 19.05 -8.22 24.10
CA ILE A 491 19.27 -9.67 24.14
C ILE A 491 18.10 -10.42 23.48
N PHE A 492 16.87 -9.99 23.73
CA PHE A 492 15.69 -10.62 23.12
C PHE A 492 15.70 -10.47 21.59
N ARG A 493 16.06 -9.28 21.09
CA ARG A 493 16.20 -9.06 19.63
C ARG A 493 17.30 -9.93 19.02
N ILE A 494 18.43 -10.08 19.73
CA ILE A 494 19.54 -10.96 19.32
C ILE A 494 19.07 -12.40 19.20
N VAL A 495 18.34 -12.92 20.21
CA VAL A 495 17.77 -14.28 20.17
C VAL A 495 16.82 -14.45 18.98
N ILE A 496 15.95 -13.48 18.73
CA ILE A 496 15.03 -13.50 17.58
C ILE A 496 15.80 -13.59 16.25
N LEU A 497 16.90 -12.86 16.10
CA LEU A 497 17.73 -12.94 14.88
C LEU A 497 18.41 -14.30 14.72
N PHE A 498 18.90 -14.92 15.80
CA PHE A 498 19.45 -16.28 15.74
C PHE A 498 18.39 -17.32 15.35
N VAL A 499 17.17 -17.20 15.89
CA VAL A 499 16.05 -18.06 15.52
C VAL A 499 15.69 -17.85 14.04
N ALA A 500 15.65 -16.60 13.55
CA ALA A 500 15.40 -16.29 12.15
C ALA A 500 16.43 -16.97 11.22
N ILE A 501 17.73 -16.82 11.51
CA ILE A 501 18.81 -17.47 10.75
C ILE A 501 18.56 -18.99 10.69
N SER A 502 18.24 -19.60 11.83
CA SER A 502 18.05 -21.05 11.93
C SER A 502 16.84 -21.55 11.12
N ILE A 503 15.70 -20.86 11.23
CA ILE A 503 14.46 -21.22 10.50
C ILE A 503 14.65 -21.02 8.99
N HIS A 504 15.27 -19.91 8.59
CA HIS A 504 15.50 -19.62 7.18
C HIS A 504 16.51 -20.57 6.54
N ALA A 505 17.59 -20.93 7.24
CA ALA A 505 18.53 -21.95 6.78
C ALA A 505 17.84 -23.31 6.54
N PHE A 506 16.94 -23.71 7.45
CA PHE A 506 16.15 -24.93 7.27
C PHE A 506 15.23 -24.85 6.05
N PHE A 507 14.56 -23.70 5.83
CA PHE A 507 13.74 -23.46 4.64
C PHE A 507 14.53 -23.67 3.34
N SER A 508 15.72 -23.07 3.23
CA SER A 508 16.58 -23.23 2.05
C SER A 508 17.05 -24.68 1.84
N VAL A 509 17.48 -25.36 2.90
CA VAL A 509 17.89 -26.77 2.82
C VAL A 509 16.74 -27.66 2.37
N ALA A 510 15.52 -27.41 2.84
CA ALA A 510 14.33 -28.15 2.43
C ALA A 510 14.03 -27.94 0.93
N LEU A 511 14.15 -26.72 0.40
CA LEU A 511 13.99 -26.46 -1.04
C LEU A 511 15.10 -27.09 -1.89
N ILE A 512 16.36 -27.05 -1.44
CA ILE A 512 17.49 -27.71 -2.11
C ILE A 512 17.27 -29.23 -2.18
N SER A 513 16.71 -29.80 -1.12
CA SER A 513 16.43 -31.23 -0.99
C SER A 513 15.16 -31.66 -1.74
N SER A 514 14.32 -30.73 -2.19
CA SER A 514 13.11 -31.04 -2.94
C SER A 514 13.45 -31.66 -4.29
N SER A 515 12.69 -32.70 -4.66
CA SER A 515 12.68 -33.30 -6.00
C SER A 515 11.51 -32.82 -6.85
N GLN A 516 10.65 -31.94 -6.30
CA GLN A 516 9.46 -31.41 -6.95
C GLN A 516 9.60 -29.91 -7.15
N LEU A 517 9.01 -29.41 -8.24
CA LEU A 517 8.93 -27.99 -8.51
C LEU A 517 7.85 -27.34 -7.63
N VAL A 518 8.21 -26.32 -6.87
CA VAL A 518 7.28 -25.63 -5.95
C VAL A 518 6.32 -24.67 -6.65
N ASP A 519 6.63 -24.33 -7.90
CA ASP A 519 5.84 -23.44 -8.76
C ASP A 519 4.66 -24.16 -9.45
N GLY A 520 4.49 -25.46 -9.25
CA GLY A 520 3.43 -26.24 -9.88
C GLY A 520 3.57 -26.37 -11.40
N GLY A 521 4.73 -26.04 -11.98
CA GLY A 521 4.99 -26.08 -13.42
C GLY A 521 4.86 -24.74 -14.13
N TYR A 522 4.60 -23.64 -13.43
CA TYR A 522 4.48 -22.29 -14.02
C TYR A 522 5.68 -21.92 -14.93
N PHE A 523 6.91 -22.06 -14.45
CA PHE A 523 8.10 -21.73 -15.25
C PHE A 523 8.30 -22.70 -16.42
N ALA A 524 7.83 -23.94 -16.28
CA ALA A 524 7.85 -24.92 -17.37
C ALA A 524 6.85 -24.56 -18.47
N GLU A 525 5.68 -24.02 -18.14
CA GLU A 525 4.66 -23.56 -19.09
C GLU A 525 5.12 -22.34 -19.89
N ILE A 526 5.85 -21.41 -19.26
CA ILE A 526 6.49 -20.27 -19.93
C ILE A 526 7.54 -20.73 -20.95
N ALA A 527 8.15 -21.90 -20.74
CA ALA A 527 9.09 -22.54 -21.66
C ALA A 527 10.29 -21.65 -22.07
N ARG A 528 10.96 -21.03 -21.08
CA ARG A 528 12.16 -20.21 -21.35
C ARG A 528 13.23 -21.04 -22.12
N PRO A 529 13.89 -20.49 -23.15
CA PRO A 529 14.75 -21.28 -24.03
C PRO A 529 16.18 -21.47 -23.51
N TRP A 530 16.70 -20.54 -22.69
CA TRP A 530 18.12 -20.45 -22.36
C TRP A 530 18.54 -21.25 -21.11
N TRP A 531 17.60 -21.80 -20.34
CA TRP A 531 17.90 -22.67 -19.21
C TRP A 531 16.73 -23.63 -18.89
N PRO A 532 16.59 -24.75 -19.61
CA PRO A 532 15.41 -25.62 -19.52
C PRO A 532 15.37 -26.55 -18.28
N ASP A 533 16.41 -26.59 -17.46
CA ASP A 533 16.42 -27.36 -16.20
C ASP A 533 15.83 -26.53 -15.04
N PHE A 534 14.51 -26.63 -14.86
CA PHE A 534 13.76 -25.89 -13.85
C PHE A 534 14.05 -26.34 -12.41
N LEU A 535 14.38 -27.62 -12.20
CA LEU A 535 14.70 -28.12 -10.86
C LEU A 535 16.10 -27.64 -10.43
N ALA A 536 17.06 -27.60 -11.35
CA ALA A 536 18.36 -27.00 -11.09
C ALA A 536 18.25 -25.49 -10.79
N ASP A 537 17.41 -24.75 -11.54
CA ASP A 537 17.11 -23.34 -11.28
C ASP A 537 16.48 -23.14 -9.89
N GLN A 538 15.55 -24.00 -9.47
CA GLN A 538 14.98 -23.96 -8.13
C GLN A 538 16.04 -24.18 -7.04
N LYS A 539 16.90 -25.19 -7.18
CA LYS A 539 17.97 -25.48 -6.21
C LYS A 539 19.00 -24.35 -6.14
N MET A 540 19.31 -23.74 -7.28
CA MET A 540 20.15 -22.55 -7.35
C MET A 540 19.49 -21.39 -6.60
N GLY A 541 18.21 -21.11 -6.88
CA GLY A 541 17.45 -20.09 -6.17
C GLY A 541 17.42 -20.32 -4.67
N ALA A 542 17.15 -21.54 -4.21
CA ALA A 542 17.16 -21.87 -2.78
C ALA A 542 18.54 -21.63 -2.10
N SER A 543 19.63 -21.93 -2.81
CA SER A 543 21.00 -21.68 -2.35
C SER A 543 21.32 -20.19 -2.27
N ILE A 544 20.86 -19.41 -3.26
CA ILE A 544 21.00 -17.95 -3.27
C ILE A 544 20.17 -17.32 -2.15
N GLY A 545 18.92 -17.77 -2.00
CA GLY A 545 18.01 -17.36 -0.93
C GLY A 545 18.66 -17.53 0.44
N TRP A 546 19.36 -18.64 0.65
CA TRP A 546 20.10 -18.88 1.89
C TRP A 546 21.14 -17.80 2.17
N ALA A 547 22.09 -17.60 1.23
CA ALA A 547 23.17 -16.63 1.39
C ALA A 547 22.66 -15.19 1.53
N MET A 548 21.68 -14.80 0.70
CA MET A 548 21.10 -13.46 0.71
C MET A 548 20.20 -13.19 1.90
N GLY A 549 19.63 -14.21 2.54
CA GLY A 549 18.88 -14.05 3.78
C GLY A 549 19.77 -13.89 5.01
N GLU A 550 20.87 -14.66 5.09
CA GLU A 550 21.75 -14.63 6.25
C GLU A 550 22.57 -13.35 6.37
N ILE A 551 23.14 -12.85 5.25
CA ILE A 551 24.05 -11.69 5.28
C ILE A 551 23.38 -10.44 5.90
N PRO A 552 22.17 -10.02 5.48
CA PRO A 552 21.48 -8.87 6.07
C PRO A 552 21.10 -9.08 7.54
N ILE A 553 20.70 -10.30 7.92
CA ILE A 553 20.35 -10.63 9.31
C ILE A 553 21.60 -10.58 10.20
N LEU A 554 22.75 -11.07 9.73
CA LEU A 554 24.02 -10.97 10.43
C LEU A 554 24.47 -9.50 10.60
N LEU A 555 24.30 -8.67 9.58
CA LEU A 555 24.57 -7.23 9.69
C LEU A 555 23.64 -6.56 10.71
N ALA A 556 22.36 -6.92 10.73
CA ALA A 556 21.41 -6.43 11.73
C ALA A 556 21.79 -6.92 13.14
N LEU A 557 22.24 -8.16 13.29
CA LEU A 557 22.73 -8.73 14.55
C LEU A 557 23.92 -7.94 15.09
N ILE A 558 24.92 -7.68 14.25
CA ILE A 558 26.09 -6.85 14.60
C ILE A 558 25.62 -5.44 14.99
N ALA A 559 24.72 -4.84 14.21
CA ALA A 559 24.19 -3.51 14.50
C ALA A 559 23.43 -3.46 15.83
N THR A 560 22.61 -4.47 16.14
CA THR A 560 21.88 -4.57 17.42
C THR A 560 22.85 -4.75 18.59
N PHE A 561 23.91 -5.53 18.42
CA PHE A 561 24.96 -5.69 19.43
C PHE A 561 25.72 -4.38 19.69
N LEU A 562 26.10 -3.65 18.63
CA LEU A 562 26.73 -2.33 18.77
C LEU A 562 25.80 -1.30 19.41
N GLN A 563 24.50 -1.37 19.13
CA GLN A 563 23.49 -0.53 19.79
C GLN A 563 23.38 -0.84 21.28
N TRP A 564 23.46 -2.11 21.65
CA TRP A 564 23.44 -2.55 23.04
C TRP A 564 24.64 -2.00 23.82
N ILE A 565 25.87 -2.18 23.32
CA ILE A 565 27.09 -1.64 23.96
C ILE A 565 26.97 -0.12 24.16
N ARG A 566 26.53 0.61 23.13
CA ARG A 566 26.37 2.07 23.20
C ARG A 566 25.25 2.51 24.14
N ALA A 567 24.25 1.67 24.37
CA ALA A 567 23.17 1.96 25.31
C ALA A 567 23.66 1.74 26.75
N ASP A 568 24.34 0.62 27.00
CA ASP A 568 24.90 0.28 28.30
C ASP A 568 25.95 1.32 28.75
N GLU A 569 26.82 1.78 27.84
CA GLU A 569 27.76 2.88 28.13
C GLU A 569 27.06 4.18 28.52
N ARG A 570 25.93 4.50 27.88
CA ARG A 570 25.15 5.72 28.19
C ARG A 570 24.45 5.59 29.53
N ASP A 571 23.89 4.43 29.83
CA ASP A 571 23.22 4.16 31.10
C ASP A 571 24.23 4.13 32.25
N ALA A 572 25.41 3.52 32.06
CA ALA A 572 26.51 3.58 33.02
C ALA A 572 26.95 5.02 33.33
N LYS A 573 27.17 5.85 32.30
CA LYS A 573 27.51 7.29 32.48
C LYS A 573 26.39 8.08 33.15
N ARG A 574 25.12 7.73 32.90
CA ARG A 574 23.97 8.38 33.55
C ARG A 574 23.91 8.04 35.03
N ILE A 575 24.10 6.76 35.37
CA ILE A 575 24.15 6.28 36.76
C ILE A 575 25.30 6.96 37.50
N GLU A 576 26.49 7.01 36.90
CA GLU A 576 27.67 7.68 37.47
C GLU A 576 27.44 9.18 37.72
N ARG A 577 26.80 9.90 36.78
CA ARG A 577 26.44 11.31 36.97
C ARG A 577 25.44 11.50 38.11
N ASN A 578 24.46 10.61 38.22
CA ASN A 578 23.47 10.67 39.28
C ASN A 578 24.10 10.35 40.65
N SER A 579 24.99 9.36 40.74
CA SER A 579 25.71 9.03 41.97
C SER A 579 26.64 10.16 42.40
N ASN A 580 27.39 10.75 41.46
CA ASN A 580 28.24 11.91 41.74
C ASN A 580 27.43 13.10 42.23
N ARG A 581 26.25 13.35 41.65
CA ARG A 581 25.32 14.39 42.10
C ARG A 581 24.81 14.11 43.52
N ALA A 582 24.35 12.89 43.80
CA ALA A 582 23.85 12.52 45.12
C ALA A 582 24.93 12.73 46.20
N ARG A 583 26.16 12.26 45.94
CA ARG A 583 27.31 12.44 46.83
C ARG A 583 27.65 13.91 47.08
N GLN A 584 27.53 14.78 46.09
CA GLN A 584 27.75 16.23 46.25
C GLN A 584 26.74 16.89 47.19
N PHE A 585 25.50 16.42 47.21
CA PHE A 585 24.45 16.94 48.09
C PHE A 585 24.35 16.20 49.43
N GLY A 586 25.25 15.25 49.71
CA GLY A 586 25.19 14.40 50.91
C GLY A 586 23.98 13.46 50.93
N GLU A 587 23.34 13.24 49.77
CA GLU A 587 22.23 12.31 49.62
C GLU A 587 22.78 10.90 49.32
N PRO A 588 22.17 9.84 49.87
CA PRO A 588 22.58 8.46 49.58
C PRO A 588 22.34 8.14 48.10
N ASP A 589 23.36 7.58 47.44
CA ASP A 589 23.24 7.15 46.05
C ASP A 589 22.38 5.87 45.93
N GLU A 590 22.12 5.39 44.71
CA GLU A 590 21.26 4.21 44.53
C GLU A 590 21.86 2.93 45.16
N LEU A 591 23.19 2.81 45.21
CA LEU A 591 23.85 1.68 45.86
C LEU A 591 23.73 1.79 47.38
N ASP A 592 23.86 2.99 47.93
CA ASP A 592 23.64 3.23 49.36
C ASP A 592 22.22 2.86 49.78
N LYS A 593 21.21 3.27 48.99
CA LYS A 593 19.80 2.91 49.23
C LYS A 593 19.57 1.41 49.12
N TYR A 594 20.20 0.75 48.14
CA TYR A 594 20.11 -0.70 47.98
C TYR A 594 20.78 -1.46 49.13
N ASN A 595 21.96 -1.01 49.58
CA ASN A 595 22.64 -1.57 50.73
C ASN A 595 21.83 -1.40 52.02
N GLN A 596 21.20 -0.23 52.21
CA GLN A 596 20.26 -0.01 53.32
C GLN A 596 19.07 -0.99 53.26
N TYR A 597 18.49 -1.20 52.08
CA TYR A 597 17.41 -2.18 51.90
C TYR A 597 17.85 -3.61 52.25
N LEU A 598 19.01 -4.06 51.76
CA LEU A 598 19.56 -5.38 52.10
C LEU A 598 19.85 -5.51 53.61
N SER A 599 20.38 -4.46 54.24
CA SER A 599 20.60 -4.45 55.68
C SER A 599 19.29 -4.58 56.47
N GLY A 600 18.21 -3.96 55.99
CA GLY A 600 16.87 -4.09 56.58
C GLY A 600 16.28 -5.50 56.43
N LEU A 601 16.54 -6.18 55.31
CA LEU A 601 16.14 -7.59 55.14
C LEU A 601 16.91 -8.52 56.09
N ASN A 602 18.21 -8.31 56.27
CA ASN A 602 19.01 -9.09 57.21
C ASN A 602 18.58 -8.88 58.66
N GLN A 603 18.20 -7.66 59.06
CA GLN A 603 17.68 -7.38 60.40
C GLN A 603 16.33 -8.05 60.66
N ARG A 604 15.47 -8.16 59.63
CA ARG A 604 14.19 -8.87 59.73
C ARG A 604 14.36 -10.39 59.81
N ASN A 605 15.30 -10.97 59.06
CA ASN A 605 15.57 -12.41 59.08
C ASN A 605 16.45 -12.84 60.26
N GLY A 606 17.15 -11.91 60.90
CA GLY A 606 18.08 -12.16 62.01
C GLY A 606 17.50 -11.93 63.41
N SER A 607 16.19 -11.66 63.57
CA SER A 607 15.56 -11.66 64.89
C SER A 607 15.18 -13.09 65.27
N PRO A 608 15.88 -13.75 66.22
CA PRO A 608 15.40 -15.01 66.75
C PRO A 608 14.14 -14.73 67.57
N ASP A 609 13.13 -15.56 67.36
CA ASP A 609 11.90 -15.65 68.13
C ASP A 609 12.21 -15.58 69.64
N LYS A 610 12.03 -14.40 70.23
CA LYS A 610 12.11 -14.15 71.67
C LYS A 610 10.70 -14.00 72.21
N THR A 611 9.89 -15.02 72.03
CA THR A 611 8.59 -15.13 72.69
C THR A 611 8.28 -16.61 72.88
N ASP A 612 8.82 -17.18 73.96
CA ASP A 612 8.19 -18.27 74.73
C ASP A 612 9.12 -18.69 75.87
N LYS A 613 9.15 -17.90 76.96
CA LYS A 613 9.64 -18.37 78.27
C LYS A 613 9.33 -17.46 79.47
N GLU A 614 8.14 -16.88 79.56
CA GLU A 614 7.66 -16.35 80.85
C GLU A 614 6.16 -16.65 81.04
N ALA A 615 5.87 -17.90 81.40
CA ALA A 615 4.62 -18.30 82.04
C ALA A 615 4.85 -19.62 82.79
N ASN A 616 5.44 -19.54 83.98
CA ASN A 616 5.24 -20.48 85.10
C ASN A 616 5.93 -19.92 86.35
N ASN A 617 5.21 -19.05 87.07
CA ASN A 617 4.95 -19.14 88.50
C ASN A 617 4.06 -17.98 88.96
#